data_AF-A0A1U7P4N8-F1
#
_entry.id   AF-A0A1U7P4N8-F1
#
_cell.length_a   1.000
_cell.length_b   1.000
_cell.length_c   1.000
_cell.angle_alpha   90.00
_cell.angle_beta   90.00
_cell.angle_gamma   90.00
#
_symmetry.space_group_name_H-M   'P 1'
#
loop_
_entity.id
_entity.type
_entity.pdbx_description
1 polymer ?
#
loop_
_entity_poly.entity_id
_entity_poly.type
_entity_poly.pdbx_seq_one_letter_code
_entity_poly.pdbx_strand_id
1 'polypeptide(L)'
;MWIQTFFGHRPQSALHWVTLAVHLGFVLTVVLRPYLPYIVGSFNAFDDVLPWKVWGWVAGTIALSLLLVKPGTGWSQTAHLFSSAYFFLVASVFVTGSGLTTSYFTYSSLAIGSLWLLLRDFRDWFPRQQWVKRLVDHPPAWIKRREG
;
A
#
# COMPACT_ATOMS: atom_id res chain seq x y z
N MET A 1 32.21 19.29 -2.29
CA MET A 1 31.83 17.85 -2.20
C MET A 1 30.30 17.75 -2.05
N TRP A 2 29.54 17.93 -3.14
CA TRP A 2 28.06 18.07 -3.09
C TRP A 2 27.31 17.28 -4.19
N ILE A 3 27.96 16.37 -4.90
CA ILE A 3 27.39 15.77 -6.14
C ILE A 3 26.86 14.33 -5.97
N GLN A 4 27.04 13.68 -4.81
CA GLN A 4 26.56 12.29 -4.61
C GLN A 4 25.14 12.14 -3.99
N THR A 5 24.44 13.23 -3.67
CA THR A 5 23.17 13.14 -2.90
C THR A 5 21.90 13.02 -3.74
N PHE A 6 21.93 13.15 -5.06
CA PHE A 6 20.69 13.23 -5.85
C PHE A 6 20.14 11.91 -6.42
N PHE A 7 20.98 10.87 -6.59
CA PHE A 7 20.58 9.65 -7.31
C PHE A 7 20.91 8.34 -6.59
N GLY A 8 20.82 8.32 -5.26
CA GLY A 8 20.65 7.06 -4.54
C GLY A 8 19.25 6.49 -4.73
N HIS A 9 18.81 6.25 -5.98
CA HIS A 9 17.55 5.53 -6.24
C HIS A 9 17.77 4.10 -5.81
N ARG A 10 17.28 3.75 -4.62
CA ARG A 10 17.22 2.34 -4.22
C ARG A 10 16.33 1.63 -5.26
N PRO A 11 16.79 0.51 -5.83
CA PRO A 11 15.96 -0.25 -6.75
C PRO A 11 14.68 -0.63 -6.04
N GLN A 12 13.54 -0.44 -6.71
CA GLN A 12 12.26 -0.90 -6.20
C GLN A 12 12.32 -2.43 -6.05
N SER A 13 11.81 -2.93 -4.92
CA SER A 13 11.83 -4.37 -4.64
C SER A 13 10.90 -5.12 -5.58
N ALA A 14 11.15 -6.42 -5.80
CA ALA A 14 10.24 -7.27 -6.57
C ALA A 14 8.80 -7.23 -6.03
N LEU A 15 8.65 -7.14 -4.70
CA LEU A 15 7.34 -7.03 -4.04
C LEU A 15 6.58 -5.75 -4.43
N HIS A 16 7.28 -4.63 -4.64
CA HIS A 16 6.65 -3.40 -5.13
C HIS A 16 6.05 -3.63 -6.52
N TRP A 17 6.82 -4.20 -7.45
CA TRP A 17 6.36 -4.48 -8.81
C TRP A 17 5.23 -5.50 -8.87
N VAL A 18 5.27 -6.54 -8.03
CA VAL A 18 4.17 -7.51 -7.88
C VAL A 18 2.90 -6.80 -7.40
N THR A 19 3.02 -5.95 -6.38
CA THR A 19 1.89 -5.18 -5.85
C THR A 19 1.27 -4.29 -6.93
N LEU A 20 2.10 -3.55 -7.67
CA LEU A 20 1.66 -2.71 -8.79
C LEU A 20 0.96 -3.54 -9.87
N ALA A 21 1.55 -4.66 -10.27
CA ALA A 21 1.00 -5.54 -11.30
C ALA A 21 -0.37 -6.11 -10.90
N VAL A 22 -0.57 -6.47 -9.63
CA VAL A 22 -1.88 -6.96 -9.15
C VAL A 22 -2.93 -5.85 -9.19
N HIS A 23 -2.61 -4.62 -8.80
CA HIS A 23 -3.54 -3.49 -8.93
C HIS A 23 -3.92 -3.24 -10.40
N LEU A 24 -2.95 -3.25 -11.32
CA LEU A 24 -3.22 -3.12 -12.75
C LEU A 24 -4.06 -4.29 -13.30
N GLY A 25 -3.81 -5.52 -12.83
CA GLY A 25 -4.63 -6.68 -13.16
C GLY A 25 -6.07 -6.52 -12.69
N PHE A 26 -6.29 -5.91 -11.52
CA PHE A 26 -7.63 -5.61 -11.02
C PHE A 26 -8.33 -4.55 -11.88
N VAL A 27 -7.64 -3.47 -12.25
CA VAL A 27 -8.14 -2.45 -13.20
C VAL A 27 -8.58 -3.12 -14.49
N LEU A 28 -7.71 -3.95 -15.08
CA LEU A 28 -7.98 -4.65 -16.33
C LEU A 28 -9.20 -5.56 -16.21
N THR A 29 -9.33 -6.26 -15.08
CA THR A 29 -10.48 -7.14 -14.81
C THR A 29 -11.78 -6.33 -14.79
N VAL A 30 -11.81 -5.19 -14.10
CA VAL A 30 -13.02 -4.33 -14.04
C VAL A 30 -13.38 -3.75 -15.41
N VAL A 31 -12.38 -3.35 -16.20
CA VAL A 31 -12.57 -2.79 -17.54
C VAL A 31 -13.05 -3.85 -18.55
N LEU A 32 -12.41 -5.02 -18.57
CA LEU A 32 -12.73 -6.09 -19.52
C LEU A 32 -13.96 -6.93 -19.11
N ARG A 33 -14.30 -6.94 -17.81
CA ARG A 33 -15.41 -7.70 -17.24
C ARG A 33 -16.25 -6.80 -16.31
N PRO A 34 -16.99 -5.83 -16.86
CA PRO A 34 -17.80 -4.90 -16.05
C PRO A 34 -19.00 -5.56 -15.37
N TYR A 35 -19.38 -6.77 -15.80
CA TYR A 35 -20.48 -7.57 -15.24
C TYR A 35 -19.94 -8.86 -14.58
N LEU A 36 -18.78 -8.81 -13.91
CA LEU A 36 -18.17 -9.98 -13.28
C LEU A 36 -18.84 -10.42 -11.96
N PRO A 37 -19.24 -9.52 -11.04
CA PRO A 37 -20.39 -9.78 -10.15
C PRO A 37 -21.59 -10.13 -11.04
N TYR A 38 -22.75 -10.60 -10.63
CA TYR A 38 -23.78 -11.14 -11.56
C TYR A 38 -23.41 -12.47 -12.24
N ILE A 39 -22.21 -12.62 -12.84
CA ILE A 39 -21.82 -13.86 -13.54
C ILE A 39 -21.11 -14.84 -12.60
N VAL A 40 -20.18 -14.35 -11.78
CA VAL A 40 -19.35 -15.18 -10.91
C VAL A 40 -19.74 -14.92 -9.45
N GLY A 41 -20.33 -15.92 -8.80
CA GLY A 41 -20.87 -15.78 -7.45
C GLY A 41 -19.87 -15.27 -6.41
N SER A 42 -18.58 -15.59 -6.56
CA SER A 42 -17.52 -15.08 -5.67
C SER A 42 -17.26 -13.58 -5.77
N PHE A 43 -17.70 -12.94 -6.86
CA PHE A 43 -17.61 -11.50 -7.06
C PHE A 43 -18.89 -10.76 -6.70
N ASN A 44 -20.00 -11.45 -6.41
CA ASN A 44 -21.27 -10.79 -6.09
C ASN A 44 -21.18 -9.87 -4.87
N ALA A 45 -20.41 -10.26 -3.84
CA ALA A 45 -20.25 -9.48 -2.62
C ALA A 45 -19.50 -8.15 -2.81
N PHE A 46 -18.87 -7.92 -3.97
CA PHE A 46 -18.17 -6.65 -4.22
C PHE A 46 -19.15 -5.48 -4.34
N ASP A 47 -20.27 -5.68 -5.05
CA ASP A 47 -21.30 -4.65 -5.25
C ASP A 47 -22.07 -4.30 -3.96
N ASP A 48 -22.04 -5.18 -2.96
CA ASP A 48 -22.62 -4.91 -1.63
C ASP A 48 -21.80 -3.89 -0.84
N VAL A 49 -20.51 -3.72 -1.17
CA VAL A 49 -19.59 -2.78 -0.50
C VAL A 49 -19.42 -1.51 -1.32
N LEU A 50 -19.07 -1.64 -2.60
CA LEU A 50 -18.90 -0.53 -3.54
C LEU A 50 -19.22 -1.02 -4.96
N PRO A 51 -19.79 -0.18 -5.84
CA PRO A 51 -20.02 -0.58 -7.23
C PRO A 51 -18.75 -1.11 -7.89
N TRP A 52 -18.84 -2.21 -8.65
CA TRP A 52 -17.70 -2.92 -9.24
C TRP A 52 -16.71 -2.01 -9.98
N LYS A 53 -17.23 -1.02 -10.70
CA LYS A 53 -16.43 -0.01 -11.42
C LYS A 53 -15.55 0.83 -10.48
N VAL A 54 -16.04 1.15 -9.28
CA VAL A 54 -15.31 1.95 -8.29
C VAL A 54 -14.08 1.21 -7.79
N TRP A 55 -14.14 -0.11 -7.60
CA TRP A 55 -12.98 -0.91 -7.24
C TRP A 55 -11.83 -0.77 -8.25
N GLY A 56 -12.15 -0.81 -9.54
CA GLY A 56 -11.18 -0.60 -10.61
C GLY A 56 -10.55 0.80 -10.57
N TRP A 57 -11.35 1.84 -10.35
CA TRP A 57 -10.83 3.21 -10.23
C TRP A 57 -9.93 3.42 -9.02
N VAL A 58 -10.28 2.83 -7.87
CA VAL A 58 -9.46 2.88 -6.66
C VAL A 58 -8.14 2.13 -6.90
N ALA A 59 -8.18 0.91 -7.45
CA ALA A 59 -6.99 0.16 -7.81
C ALA A 59 -6.09 0.93 -8.79
N GLY A 60 -6.68 1.58 -9.80
CA GLY A 60 -5.95 2.38 -10.79
C GLY A 60 -5.27 3.61 -10.18
N THR A 61 -5.96 4.29 -9.25
CA THR A 61 -5.39 5.44 -8.53
C THR A 61 -4.22 5.01 -7.65
N ILE A 62 -4.34 3.87 -6.97
CA ILE A 62 -3.27 3.30 -6.15
C ILE A 62 -2.09 2.88 -7.04
N ALA A 63 -2.34 2.18 -8.15
CA ALA A 63 -1.31 1.78 -9.10
C ALA A 63 -0.54 2.98 -9.65
N LEU A 64 -1.25 4.04 -10.05
CA LEU A 64 -0.64 5.28 -10.52
C LEU A 64 0.19 5.94 -9.42
N SER A 65 -0.30 5.95 -8.18
CA SER A 65 0.45 6.48 -7.04
C SER A 65 1.73 5.70 -6.79
N LEU A 66 1.68 4.36 -6.83
CA LEU A 66 2.87 3.50 -6.67
C LEU A 66 3.89 3.72 -7.79
N LEU A 67 3.43 3.97 -9.02
CA LEU A 67 4.29 4.20 -10.19
C LEU A 67 4.96 5.58 -10.15
N LEU A 68 4.22 6.63 -9.78
CA LEU A 68 4.69 8.02 -9.89
C LEU A 68 5.44 8.51 -8.65
N VAL A 69 5.19 7.92 -7.49
CA VAL A 69 5.75 8.42 -6.24
C VAL A 69 7.18 7.95 -6.04
N LYS A 70 8.07 8.88 -5.68
CA LYS A 70 9.47 8.60 -5.38
C LYS A 70 9.59 7.77 -4.08
N PRO A 71 10.34 6.64 -4.11
CA PRO A 71 10.58 5.82 -2.92
C PRO A 71 11.21 6.61 -1.76
N GLY A 72 10.86 6.23 -0.54
CA GLY A 72 11.39 6.85 0.68
C GLY A 72 10.87 8.27 0.97
N THR A 73 9.77 8.66 0.33
CA THR A 73 9.00 9.87 0.67
C THR A 73 7.77 9.52 1.51
N GLY A 74 7.19 10.49 2.21
CA GLY A 74 5.93 10.29 2.94
C GLY A 74 4.79 9.84 2.01
N TRP A 75 4.77 10.35 0.77
CA TRP A 75 3.82 9.91 -0.25
C TRP A 75 3.94 8.42 -0.59
N SER A 76 5.16 7.87 -0.58
CA SER A 76 5.39 6.44 -0.87
C SER A 76 4.76 5.58 0.22
N GLN A 77 4.88 6.01 1.47
CA GLN A 77 4.25 5.36 2.62
C GLN A 77 2.72 5.41 2.51
N THR A 78 2.17 6.56 2.11
CA THR A 78 0.73 6.72 1.89
C THR A 78 0.23 5.81 0.77
N ALA A 79 0.95 5.70 -0.35
CA ALA A 79 0.59 4.79 -1.44
C ALA A 79 0.60 3.32 -0.98
N HIS A 80 1.62 2.90 -0.21
CA HIS A 80 1.69 1.57 0.36
C HIS A 80 0.63 1.30 1.44
N LEU A 81 0.21 2.32 2.20
CA LEU A 81 -0.88 2.22 3.17
C LEU A 81 -2.21 1.95 2.45
N PHE A 82 -2.53 2.77 1.43
CA PHE A 82 -3.76 2.59 0.66
C PHE A 82 -3.77 1.27 -0.09
N SER A 83 -2.63 0.85 -0.64
CA SER A 83 -2.48 -0.47 -1.26
C SER A 83 -2.75 -1.61 -0.26
N SER A 84 -2.20 -1.51 0.97
CA SER A 84 -2.45 -2.50 2.04
C SER A 84 -3.93 -2.55 2.43
N ALA A 85 -4.53 -1.39 2.69
CA ALA A 85 -5.95 -1.28 3.04
C ALA A 85 -6.86 -1.80 1.93
N TYR A 86 -6.53 -1.51 0.67
CA TYR A 86 -7.27 -2.02 -0.49
C TYR A 86 -7.23 -3.54 -0.56
N PHE A 87 -6.06 -4.16 -0.48
CA PHE A 87 -5.96 -5.62 -0.51
C PHE A 87 -6.63 -6.28 0.69
N PHE A 88 -6.53 -5.68 1.87
CA PHE A 88 -7.25 -6.17 3.04
C PHE A 88 -8.76 -6.14 2.78
N LEU A 89 -9.29 -5.04 2.24
CA LEU A 89 -10.71 -4.92 1.91
C LEU A 89 -11.15 -5.93 0.85
N VAL A 90 -10.36 -6.12 -0.22
CA VAL A 90 -10.61 -7.16 -1.23
C VAL A 90 -10.65 -8.56 -0.59
N ALA A 91 -9.71 -8.86 0.30
CA ALA A 91 -9.68 -10.12 1.03
C ALA A 91 -10.94 -10.30 1.89
N SER A 92 -11.35 -9.26 2.63
CA SER A 92 -12.57 -9.28 3.43
C SER A 92 -13.82 -9.56 2.59
N VAL A 93 -13.93 -8.94 1.41
CA VAL A 93 -15.07 -9.18 0.49
C VAL A 93 -15.11 -10.63 0.02
N PHE A 94 -13.96 -11.22 -0.34
CA PHE A 94 -13.91 -12.64 -0.71
C PHE A 94 -14.32 -13.56 0.45
N VAL A 95 -13.96 -13.23 1.69
CA VAL A 95 -14.41 -14.00 2.86
C VAL A 95 -15.92 -13.92 3.03
N THR A 96 -16.51 -12.73 2.86
CA THR A 96 -17.96 -12.56 2.99
C THR A 96 -18.73 -13.25 1.87
N GLY A 97 -18.22 -13.23 0.63
CA GLY A 97 -18.92 -13.79 -0.53
C GLY A 97 -18.65 -15.27 -0.80
N SER A 98 -17.52 -15.82 -0.34
CA SER A 98 -17.11 -17.19 -0.69
C SER A 98 -16.34 -17.93 0.41
N GLY A 99 -16.16 -17.32 1.58
CA GLY A 99 -15.39 -17.89 2.67
C GLY A 99 -13.86 -17.85 2.44
N LEU A 100 -13.15 -18.70 3.18
CA LEU A 100 -11.68 -18.79 3.15
C LEU A 100 -11.19 -19.48 1.88
N THR A 101 -11.03 -18.70 0.82
CA THR A 101 -10.57 -19.16 -0.50
C THR A 101 -9.09 -18.85 -0.73
N THR A 102 -8.49 -19.40 -1.79
CA THR A 102 -7.14 -19.02 -2.22
C THR A 102 -7.03 -17.51 -2.45
N SER A 103 -8.06 -16.87 -3.01
CA SER A 103 -8.12 -15.42 -3.20
C SER A 103 -7.97 -14.65 -1.88
N TYR A 104 -8.67 -15.07 -0.81
CA TYR A 104 -8.50 -14.47 0.51
C TYR A 104 -7.04 -14.51 0.98
N PHE A 105 -6.38 -15.67 0.91
CA PHE A 105 -4.99 -15.80 1.33
C PHE A 105 -4.03 -15.00 0.46
N THR A 106 -4.25 -14.95 -0.86
CA THR A 106 -3.46 -14.15 -1.80
C THR A 106 -3.55 -12.66 -1.44
N TYR A 107 -4.75 -12.11 -1.33
CA TYR A 107 -4.92 -10.69 -1.04
C TYR A 107 -4.50 -10.33 0.39
N SER A 108 -4.69 -11.21 1.37
CA SER A 108 -4.18 -11.01 2.73
C SER A 108 -2.65 -10.97 2.77
N SER A 109 -1.99 -11.87 2.02
CA SER A 109 -0.52 -11.88 1.91
C SER A 109 0.01 -10.62 1.24
N LEU A 110 -0.69 -10.14 0.20
CA LEU A 110 -0.35 -8.89 -0.47
C LEU A 110 -0.61 -7.66 0.42
N ALA A 111 -1.65 -7.66 1.26
CA ALA A 111 -1.89 -6.63 2.24
C ALA A 111 -0.72 -6.55 3.24
N ILE A 112 -0.31 -7.69 3.81
CA ILE A 112 0.85 -7.78 4.69
C ILE A 112 2.13 -7.35 3.97
N GLY A 113 2.33 -7.78 2.72
CA GLY A 113 3.47 -7.39 1.90
C GLY A 113 3.53 -5.87 1.66
N SER A 114 2.39 -5.26 1.36
CA SER A 114 2.29 -3.80 1.18
C SER A 114 2.53 -3.05 2.50
N LEU A 115 2.03 -3.59 3.62
CA LEU A 115 2.32 -3.05 4.96
C LEU A 115 3.81 -3.15 5.30
N TRP A 116 4.48 -4.25 4.91
CA TRP A 116 5.91 -4.40 5.09
C TRP A 116 6.71 -3.36 4.29
N LEU A 117 6.30 -3.07 3.05
CA LEU A 117 6.91 -1.99 2.24
C LEU A 117 6.72 -0.63 2.92
N LEU A 118 5.53 -0.36 3.47
CA LEU A 118 5.28 0.85 4.27
C LEU A 118 6.23 0.94 5.46
N LEU A 119 6.34 -0.12 6.27
CA LEU A 119 7.18 -0.12 7.47
C LEU A 119 8.66 0.06 7.13
N ARG A 120 9.11 -0.54 6.02
CA ARG A 120 10.47 -0.36 5.50
C ARG A 120 10.70 1.10 5.10
N ASP A 121 9.82 1.68 4.29
CA ASP A 121 9.93 3.07 3.85
C ASP A 121 9.86 4.04 5.03
N PHE A 122 8.98 3.78 6.00
CA PHE A 122 8.86 4.56 7.22
C PHE A 122 10.15 4.52 8.04
N ARG A 123 10.70 3.32 8.28
CA ARG A 123 11.97 3.13 9.00
C ARG A 123 13.12 3.93 8.38
N ASP A 124 13.20 3.98 7.05
CA ASP A 124 14.26 4.71 6.35
C ASP A 124 14.02 6.24 6.31
N TRP A 125 12.75 6.66 6.22
CA TRP A 125 12.35 8.06 6.11
C TRP A 125 12.32 8.79 7.45
N PHE A 126 11.90 8.11 8.53
CA PHE A 126 11.67 8.71 9.83
C PHE A 126 12.92 9.39 10.42
N PRO A 127 14.11 8.76 10.46
CA PRO A 127 15.32 9.39 10.99
C PRO A 127 15.81 10.59 10.17
N ARG A 128 15.36 10.74 8.92
CA ARG A 128 15.77 11.85 8.04
C ARG A 128 15.01 13.13 8.35
N GLN A 129 13.90 13.05 9.08
CA GLN A 129 13.07 14.22 9.35
C GLN A 129 13.80 15.21 10.27
N GLN A 130 13.83 16.49 9.87
CA GLN A 130 14.49 17.53 10.65
C GLN A 130 13.93 17.67 12.06
N TRP A 131 12.62 17.46 12.24
CA TRP A 131 12.00 17.49 13.56
C TRP A 131 12.44 16.30 14.43
N VAL A 132 12.67 15.12 13.85
CA VAL A 132 13.22 13.96 14.59
C VAL A 132 14.65 14.25 15.02
N LYS A 133 15.48 14.78 14.13
CA LYS A 133 16.85 15.20 14.46
C LYS A 133 16.87 16.22 15.60
N ARG A 134 16.05 17.27 15.50
CA ARG A 134 15.91 18.28 16.58
C ARG A 134 15.47 17.66 17.91
N LEU A 135 14.56 16.69 17.89
CA LEU A 135 14.10 16.01 19.09
C LEU A 135 15.20 15.17 19.75
N VAL A 136 16.06 14.54 18.94
CA VAL A 136 17.21 13.75 19.40
C VAL A 136 18.33 14.65 19.92
N ASP A 137 18.67 15.73 19.20
CA ASP A 137 19.76 16.65 19.56
C ASP A 137 19.39 17.53 20.78
N HIS A 138 18.12 17.89 20.91
CA HIS A 138 17.60 18.74 21.99
C HIS A 138 16.38 18.09 22.66
N PRO A 139 16.57 17.03 23.46
CA PRO A 139 15.45 16.33 24.07
C PRO A 139 14.73 17.24 25.08
N PRO A 140 13.38 17.22 25.12
CA PRO A 140 12.58 17.97 26.08
C PRO A 140 13.03 17.75 27.54
N ALA A 141 12.92 18.79 28.37
CA ALA A 141 13.33 18.74 29.78
C ALA A 141 12.61 17.65 30.62
N TRP A 142 11.41 17.23 30.21
CA TRP A 142 10.69 16.14 30.88
C TRP A 142 11.27 14.75 30.57
N ILE A 143 11.97 14.57 29.44
CA ILE A 143 12.69 13.32 29.12
C ILE A 143 13.94 13.22 29.98
N LYS A 144 14.73 14.30 30.04
CA LYS A 144 15.97 14.36 30.85
C LYS A 144 15.73 14.06 32.34
N ARG A 145 14.56 14.44 32.88
CA ARG A 145 14.18 14.18 34.28
C ARG A 145 13.89 12.72 34.61
N ARG A 146 13.75 11.84 33.62
CA ARG A 146 13.51 10.40 33.85
C ARG A 146 14.79 9.56 33.80
N GLU A 147 15.90 10.13 33.36
CA GLU A 147 17.18 9.43 33.18
C GLU A 147 18.17 9.67 34.33
N GLY A 148 17.84 10.54 35.29
CA GLY A 148 18.62 10.80 36.50
C GLY A 148 17.79 10.55 37.74
#